data_AF-A0A8X6GHA5-F1
#
_entry.id   AF-A0A8X6GHA5-F1
#
_cell.length_a   1.000
_cell.length_b   1.000
_cell.length_c   1.000
_cell.angle_alpha   90.00
_cell.angle_beta   90.00
_cell.angle_gamma   90.00
#
_symmetry.space_group_name_H-M   'P 1'
#
loop_
_entity.id
_entity.type
_entity.pdbx_description
1 polymer ?
#
loop_
_entity_poly.entity_id
_entity_poly.type
_entity_poly.pdbx_seq_one_letter_code
_entity_poly.pdbx_strand_id
1 'polypeptide(L)'
;MADKIMSVYNPTDISSINKQDQSRAISCPCKDNSRLSSIEASIESLAQQIHKLHSPNYNQPRYRNRSRSCSKSRNSSHRLCWYHYRFGANAQKCISPCSLENQK
;
A
#
# COMPACT_ATOMS: atom_id res chain seq x y z
N MET A 1 -75.12 -18.48 -27.29
CA MET A 1 -73.74 -17.95 -27.34
C MET A 1 -73.14 -18.13 -25.95
N ALA A 2 -72.00 -18.82 -25.91
CA ALA A 2 -70.91 -18.83 -24.91
C ALA A 2 -71.24 -18.97 -23.41
N ASP A 3 -70.48 -19.65 -22.56
CA ASP A 3 -69.43 -20.65 -22.69
C ASP A 3 -69.21 -21.24 -21.29
N LYS A 4 -68.64 -22.43 -21.28
CA LYS A 4 -68.41 -23.34 -20.16
C LYS A 4 -67.15 -22.93 -19.37
N ILE A 5 -67.23 -22.71 -18.07
CA ILE A 5 -66.06 -22.69 -17.15
C ILE A 5 -66.46 -23.40 -15.86
N MET A 6 -66.44 -24.73 -15.84
CA MET A 6 -65.35 -25.60 -15.38
C MET A 6 -65.01 -25.41 -13.89
N SER A 7 -65.47 -26.38 -13.09
CA SER A 7 -64.93 -26.68 -11.76
C SER A 7 -63.42 -26.88 -11.89
N VAL A 8 -62.64 -25.90 -11.47
CA VAL A 8 -61.21 -26.11 -11.21
C VAL A 8 -61.11 -26.55 -9.76
N TYR A 9 -61.29 -27.85 -9.59
CA TYR A 9 -60.63 -28.70 -8.61
C TYR A 9 -59.39 -28.03 -8.01
N ASN A 10 -59.44 -27.70 -6.73
CA ASN A 10 -58.26 -27.46 -5.92
C ASN A 10 -57.86 -28.76 -5.24
N PRO A 11 -56.77 -29.37 -5.70
CA PRO A 11 -55.88 -30.04 -4.78
C PRO A 11 -54.48 -29.55 -5.04
N THR A 12 -53.85 -29.29 -3.91
CA THR A 12 -52.42 -29.30 -3.71
C THR A 12 -51.75 -30.50 -4.38
N ASP A 13 -51.34 -30.36 -5.63
CA ASP A 13 -50.28 -31.18 -6.20
C ASP A 13 -48.94 -30.60 -5.72
N ILE A 14 -48.68 -30.74 -4.42
CA ILE A 14 -47.33 -30.59 -3.89
C ILE A 14 -46.57 -31.79 -4.44
N SER A 15 -45.73 -31.55 -5.44
CA SER A 15 -44.88 -32.58 -6.01
C SER A 15 -44.10 -33.25 -4.89
N SER A 16 -44.21 -34.56 -4.79
CA SER A 16 -43.38 -35.35 -3.87
C SER A 16 -41.93 -35.14 -4.25
N ILE A 17 -41.17 -34.39 -3.45
CA ILE A 17 -39.72 -34.44 -3.50
C ILE A 17 -39.35 -35.90 -3.25
N ASN A 18 -38.87 -36.54 -4.31
CA ASN A 18 -38.35 -37.89 -4.24
C ASN A 18 -37.37 -37.93 -3.07
N LYS A 19 -37.71 -38.69 -2.02
CA LYS A 19 -36.73 -39.11 -1.02
C LYS A 19 -35.79 -40.10 -1.72
N GLN A 20 -35.01 -39.60 -2.68
CA GLN A 20 -33.78 -40.27 -3.01
C GLN A 20 -32.96 -40.15 -1.75
N ASP A 21 -32.90 -41.28 -1.06
CA ASP A 21 -31.76 -41.71 -0.27
C ASP A 21 -30.47 -41.30 -1.01
N GLN A 22 -30.04 -40.05 -0.85
CA GLN A 22 -28.70 -39.60 -1.22
C GLN A 22 -27.75 -39.93 -0.06
N SER A 23 -27.79 -41.19 0.36
CA SER A 23 -26.70 -41.85 1.06
C SER A 23 -25.73 -42.40 0.02
N ARG A 24 -25.10 -41.53 -0.78
CA ARG A 24 -24.01 -41.86 -1.73
C ARG A 24 -23.45 -40.57 -2.36
N ALA A 25 -22.37 -39.96 -1.92
CA ALA A 25 -21.39 -40.26 -0.91
C ALA A 25 -21.33 -39.06 0.05
N ILE A 26 -21.15 -39.34 1.34
CA ILE A 26 -20.66 -38.31 2.26
C ILE A 26 -19.30 -37.89 1.69
N SER A 27 -19.23 -36.75 0.99
CA SER A 27 -17.95 -36.10 0.75
C SER A 27 -17.34 -35.94 2.13
N CYS A 28 -16.16 -36.51 2.31
CA CYS A 28 -15.54 -36.60 3.62
C CYS A 28 -15.51 -35.18 4.22
N PRO A 29 -16.23 -34.88 5.32
CA PRO A 29 -16.38 -33.51 5.81
C PRO A 29 -15.02 -32.87 6.11
N CYS A 30 -14.01 -33.71 6.36
CA CYS A 30 -12.63 -33.28 6.57
C CYS A 30 -12.01 -32.59 5.36
N LYS A 31 -12.32 -32.99 4.12
CA LYS A 31 -11.74 -32.37 2.91
C LYS A 31 -12.35 -30.99 2.66
N ASP A 32 -13.67 -30.87 2.82
CA ASP A 32 -14.38 -29.60 2.65
C ASP A 32 -14.00 -28.61 3.76
N ASN A 33 -13.91 -29.06 5.02
CA ASN A 33 -13.41 -28.23 6.12
C ASN A 33 -11.94 -27.85 5.96
N SER A 34 -11.07 -28.77 5.50
CA SER A 34 -9.66 -28.45 5.24
C SER A 34 -9.50 -27.42 4.12
N ARG A 35 -10.32 -27.52 3.08
CA ARG A 35 -10.32 -26.58 1.95
C ARG A 35 -10.85 -25.22 2.38
N LEU A 36 -11.92 -25.18 3.18
CA LEU A 36 -12.45 -23.95 3.78
C LEU A 36 -11.41 -23.28 4.66
N SER A 37 -10.80 -24.01 5.59
CA SER A 37 -9.73 -23.48 6.47
C SER A 37 -8.52 -22.97 5.67
N SER A 38 -8.13 -23.66 4.59
CA SER A 38 -7.05 -23.21 3.71
C SER A 38 -7.39 -21.92 2.96
N ILE A 39 -8.65 -21.77 2.55
CA ILE A 39 -9.16 -20.55 1.88
C ILE A 39 -9.21 -19.40 2.88
N GLU A 40 -9.73 -19.63 4.09
CA GLU A 40 -9.76 -18.64 5.18
C GLU A 40 -8.35 -18.13 5.50
N ALA A 41 -7.38 -19.04 5.68
CA ALA A 41 -5.98 -18.68 5.91
C ALA A 41 -5.36 -17.87 4.75
N SER A 42 -5.73 -18.21 3.50
CA SER A 42 -5.26 -17.47 2.32
C SER A 42 -5.84 -16.05 2.29
N ILE A 43 -7.12 -15.89 2.64
CA ILE A 43 -7.79 -14.60 2.73
C ILE A 43 -7.17 -13.74 3.84
N GLU A 44 -6.92 -14.31 5.01
CA GLU A 44 -6.27 -13.60 6.12
C GLU A 44 -4.86 -13.13 5.75
N SER A 45 -4.06 -14.00 5.14
CA SER A 45 -2.71 -13.65 4.67
C SER A 45 -2.75 -12.52 3.64
N LEU A 46 -3.67 -12.58 2.68
CA LEU A 46 -3.84 -11.55 1.66
C LEU A 46 -4.29 -10.22 2.29
N ALA A 47 -5.26 -10.26 3.21
CA ALA A 47 -5.73 -9.08 3.92
C ALA A 47 -4.60 -8.40 4.72
N GLN A 48 -3.74 -9.18 5.38
CA GLN A 48 -2.56 -8.65 6.07
C GLN A 48 -1.55 -8.01 5.11
N GLN A 49 -1.33 -8.60 3.93
CA GLN A 49 -0.44 -8.01 2.92
C GLN A 49 -0.99 -6.69 2.39
N ILE A 50 -2.29 -6.64 2.08
CA ILE A 50 -2.97 -5.40 1.67
C ILE A 50 -2.86 -4.35 2.79
N HIS A 51 -3.10 -4.73 4.05
CA HIS A 51 -2.98 -3.81 5.18
C HIS A 51 -1.54 -3.28 5.33
N LYS A 52 -0.50 -4.09 5.11
CA LYS A 52 0.91 -3.64 5.13
C LYS A 52 1.25 -2.68 3.99
N LEU A 53 0.69 -2.91 2.78
CA LEU A 53 0.91 -2.05 1.62
C LEU A 53 0.16 -0.72 1.74
N HIS A 54 -1.06 -0.76 2.29
CA HIS A 54 -1.91 0.41 2.47
C HIS A 54 -1.69 1.13 3.79
N SER A 55 -1.01 0.51 4.76
CA SER A 55 -0.59 1.19 5.98
C SER A 55 0.38 2.30 5.57
N PRO A 56 -0.02 3.57 5.66
CA PRO A 56 0.89 4.66 5.41
C PRO A 56 2.00 4.49 6.43
N ASN A 57 3.26 4.47 5.98
CA ASN A 57 4.42 4.47 6.86
C ASN A 57 4.46 5.79 7.64
N TYR A 58 3.58 5.93 8.63
CA TYR A 58 3.51 7.05 9.56
C TYR A 58 4.71 7.07 10.50
N ASN A 59 5.48 5.98 10.53
CA ASN A 59 6.67 5.80 11.37
C ASN A 59 7.99 6.09 10.64
N GLN A 60 7.97 6.55 9.40
CA GLN A 60 9.17 7.19 8.88
C GLN A 60 9.08 8.66 9.27
N PRO A 61 9.79 9.11 10.32
CA PRO A 61 9.91 10.52 10.49
C PRO A 61 10.58 11.01 9.22
N ARG A 62 9.88 11.83 8.45
CA ARG A 62 10.51 12.75 7.50
C ARG A 62 11.29 13.76 8.35
N TYR A 63 12.31 13.30 9.08
CA TYR A 63 13.46 14.10 9.41
C TYR A 63 14.24 14.32 8.11
N ARG A 64 13.59 15.01 7.17
CA ARG A 64 14.22 16.11 6.45
C ARG A 64 14.42 17.24 7.46
N ASN A 65 15.08 16.94 8.59
CA ASN A 65 15.93 17.89 9.22
C ASN A 65 16.96 18.20 8.14
N ARG A 66 16.68 19.24 7.37
CA ARG A 66 17.72 20.13 6.88
C ARG A 66 18.39 20.68 8.13
N SER A 67 19.15 19.82 8.80
CA SER A 67 20.22 20.19 9.69
C SER A 67 21.19 20.93 8.79
N ARG A 68 20.94 22.22 8.56
CA ARG A 68 21.95 23.18 8.14
C ARG A 68 22.92 23.46 9.31
N SER A 69 23.19 22.44 10.10
CA SER A 69 24.05 22.40 11.26
C SER A 69 25.19 21.43 10.97
N CYS A 70 25.92 21.69 9.88
CA CYS A 70 27.35 21.40 9.85
C CYS A 70 28.05 22.31 8.84
N SER A 71 28.34 23.53 9.26
CA SER A 71 29.57 24.22 8.84
C SER A 71 30.32 24.67 10.09
N LYS A 72 30.36 23.80 11.11
CA LYS A 72 31.25 23.97 12.25
C LYS A 72 32.60 23.39 11.83
N SER A 73 33.42 24.25 11.19
CA SER A 73 34.87 24.15 10.97
C SER A 73 35.39 24.71 9.63
N ARG A 74 34.82 25.80 9.09
CA ARG A 74 35.59 26.61 8.10
C ARG A 74 36.73 27.42 8.75
N ASN A 75 37.33 26.86 9.79
CA ASN A 75 38.45 27.42 10.52
C ASN A 75 39.79 26.80 10.09
N SER A 76 39.90 26.30 8.86
CA SER A 76 41.16 25.73 8.34
C SER A 76 41.52 26.13 6.91
N SER A 77 40.90 27.17 6.35
CA SER A 77 41.35 27.75 5.07
C SER A 77 41.15 29.27 5.12
N HIS A 78 41.84 29.88 6.07
CA HIS A 78 41.91 31.32 6.25
C HIS A 78 42.02 32.06 4.89
N ARG A 79 41.15 33.07 4.72
CA ARG A 79 41.20 34.18 3.75
C ARG A 79 40.51 34.03 2.38
N LEU A 80 39.59 33.09 2.15
CA LEU A 80 38.78 33.10 0.91
C LEU A 80 37.35 33.64 1.13
N CYS A 81 36.91 34.57 0.28
CA CYS A 81 35.53 35.08 0.33
C CYS A 81 34.52 34.04 -0.20
N TRP A 82 33.23 34.23 0.12
CA TRP A 82 32.17 33.32 -0.31
C TRP A 82 32.15 33.08 -1.83
N TYR A 83 32.48 34.10 -2.61
CA TYR A 83 32.54 34.00 -4.07
C TYR A 83 33.70 33.13 -4.54
N HIS A 84 34.91 33.27 -3.98
CA HIS A 84 36.04 32.38 -4.29
C HIS A 84 35.81 30.95 -3.80
N TYR A 85 35.09 30.76 -2.68
CA TYR A 85 34.68 29.42 -2.24
C TYR A 85 33.74 28.74 -3.25
N ARG A 86 32.85 29.51 -3.88
CA ARG A 86 31.84 28.97 -4.80
C ARG A 86 32.30 28.87 -6.26
N PHE A 87 33.10 29.83 -6.72
CA PHE A 87 33.47 30.01 -8.13
C PHE A 87 34.97 29.86 -8.39
N GLY A 88 35.79 29.65 -7.36
CA GLY A 88 37.25 29.57 -7.49
C GLY A 88 37.85 30.87 -8.02
N ALA A 89 38.93 30.75 -8.80
CA ALA A 89 39.63 31.88 -9.43
C ALA A 89 38.75 32.70 -10.41
N ASN A 90 37.64 32.13 -10.89
CA ASN A 90 36.72 32.82 -11.80
C ASN A 90 35.73 33.75 -11.07
N ALA A 91 35.94 34.03 -9.78
CA ALA A 91 35.06 34.87 -8.97
C ALA A 91 35.16 36.35 -9.39
N GLN A 92 34.13 36.87 -10.05
CA GLN A 92 34.10 38.27 -10.50
C GLN A 92 33.74 39.28 -9.40
N LYS A 93 33.20 38.81 -8.27
CA LYS A 93 32.70 39.64 -7.17
C LYS A 93 33.44 39.30 -5.89
N CYS A 94 34.70 39.69 -5.78
CA CYS A 94 35.46 39.53 -4.55
C CYS A 94 35.04 40.57 -3.49
N ILE A 95 35.03 40.20 -2.21
CA ILE A 95 34.76 41.09 -1.08
C ILE A 95 35.96 41.02 -0.12
N SER A 96 36.50 42.17 0.27
CA SER A 96 37.63 42.27 1.22
C SER A 96 37.19 41.96 2.66
N PRO A 97 38.06 41.37 3.50
CA PRO A 97 39.43 40.92 3.21
C PRO A 97 39.47 39.51 2.61
N CYS A 98 39.89 39.39 1.35
CA CYS A 98 40.10 38.11 0.66
C CYS A 98 41.53 38.01 0.15
N SER A 99 42.22 36.91 0.43
CA SER A 99 43.58 36.66 -0.07
C SER A 99 43.67 36.50 -1.58
N LEU A 100 42.57 36.16 -2.25
CA LEU A 100 42.50 36.02 -3.70
C LEU A 100 41.96 37.27 -4.39
N GLU A 101 41.89 38.43 -3.71
CA GLU A 101 41.36 39.66 -4.31
C GLU A 101 42.12 40.10 -5.58
N ASN A 102 43.41 39.75 -5.70
CA ASN A 102 44.28 40.17 -6.79
C ASN A 102 44.74 39.04 -7.74
N GLN A 103 44.13 37.84 -7.70
CA GLN A 103 44.51 36.73 -8.60
C GLN A 103 43.59 36.64 -9.83
N LYS A 104 43.52 37.73 -10.59
CA LYS A 104 42.86 37.76 -11.91
C LYS A 104 43.75 37.17 -12.99
#